data_AF-A0A969MNP0-F1
#
_entry.id   AF-A0A969MNP0-F1
#
_cell.length_a   1.000
_cell.length_b   1.000
_cell.length_c   1.000
_cell.angle_alpha   90.00
_cell.angle_beta   90.00
_cell.angle_gamma   90.00
#
_symmetry.space_group_name_H-M   'P 1'
#
loop_
_entity.id
_entity.type
_entity.pdbx_description
1 polymer ?
#
loop_
_entity_poly.entity_id
_entity_poly.type
_entity_poly.pdbx_seq_one_letter_code
_entity_poly.pdbx_strand_id
1 'polypeptide(L)'
;MSDHIENFLVNKELTLDNSSNPLTIYTTSLSLTQQDNQIIECRLTFCIIPELYHRIDTEKLFNLKPEVKAPMSGDFLPSNQIQIETTLQPDLLPQLLENASTAEEAANYLLHLSQQPEPTTNKLIYTESWLCLSVKQQQPKGEVGYNTFWNYLNPSTINHPEATSEELSTGIVNFFKEWTQANLAEATQNATSELLEGISSVFKELVDETFSETQENTTTNQSIFTAIINFFELDEWQFVKIPETSILRLLFRGENGQWTCYAKAREQQQQFVFYSVSPINVPENKRLPITEFITRANYGMIMGNFEFDFTTGEIRYKTSIDVEGDNLSFALIKQMVYANVMMMDEYLPGIMAVIEGEVEVKEAILRIEG
;
A
#
# COMPACT_ATOMS: atom_id res chain seq x y z
N MET A 1 17.64 -11.37 15.99
CA MET A 1 17.71 -12.81 15.71
C MET A 1 18.81 -13.06 14.70
N SER A 2 19.27 -14.30 14.49
CA SER A 2 20.26 -14.62 13.45
C SER A 2 19.59 -15.32 12.29
N ASP A 3 19.61 -14.70 11.12
CA ASP A 3 19.07 -15.30 9.90
C ASP A 3 19.93 -16.49 9.50
N HIS A 4 19.28 -17.59 9.13
CA HIS A 4 19.95 -18.75 8.57
C HIS A 4 19.62 -18.83 7.07
N ILE A 5 20.65 -18.82 6.24
CA ILE A 5 20.51 -18.92 4.78
C ILE A 5 20.89 -20.34 4.37
N GLU A 6 19.91 -21.07 3.85
CA GLU A 6 20.13 -22.34 3.17
C GLU A 6 20.33 -22.09 1.68
N ASN A 7 21.43 -22.56 1.09
CA ASN A 7 21.74 -22.34 -0.32
C ASN A 7 21.92 -23.69 -1.05
N PHE A 8 21.29 -23.81 -2.21
CA PHE A 8 21.37 -24.98 -3.07
C PHE A 8 21.87 -24.61 -4.47
N LEU A 9 22.88 -25.34 -4.96
CA LEU A 9 23.42 -25.17 -6.30
C LEU A 9 22.56 -25.93 -7.31
N VAL A 10 21.92 -25.19 -8.22
CA VAL A 10 20.99 -25.74 -9.21
C VAL A 10 21.74 -26.16 -10.48
N ASN A 11 22.51 -25.23 -11.07
CA ASN A 11 23.30 -25.41 -12.30
C ASN A 11 22.53 -26.08 -13.45
N LYS A 12 21.30 -25.63 -13.69
CA LYS A 12 20.41 -26.16 -14.73
C LYS A 12 19.65 -25.02 -15.41
N GLU A 13 19.16 -25.30 -16.61
CA GLU A 13 18.23 -24.41 -17.31
C GLU A 13 16.87 -24.43 -16.62
N LEU A 14 16.33 -23.25 -16.37
CA LEU A 14 14.98 -23.00 -15.88
C LEU A 14 14.27 -22.14 -16.91
N THR A 15 13.08 -22.56 -17.35
CA THR A 15 12.25 -21.77 -18.24
C THR A 15 11.15 -21.08 -17.44
N LEU A 16 11.14 -19.75 -17.49
CA LEU A 16 10.12 -18.91 -16.88
C LEU A 16 9.17 -18.42 -17.96
N ASP A 17 7.88 -18.45 -17.70
CA ASP A 17 6.89 -17.94 -18.62
C ASP A 17 6.80 -16.41 -18.52
N ASN A 18 6.57 -15.79 -19.66
CA ASN A 18 6.06 -14.43 -19.74
C ASN A 18 4.96 -14.48 -20.80
N SER A 19 3.84 -13.79 -20.58
CA SER A 19 2.59 -13.92 -21.36
C SER A 19 2.70 -13.91 -22.90
N SER A 20 3.88 -13.54 -23.44
CA SER A 20 4.19 -13.49 -24.86
C SER A 20 5.19 -14.57 -25.33
N ASN A 21 6.27 -14.82 -24.60
CA ASN A 21 7.35 -15.73 -25.00
C ASN A 21 8.21 -16.19 -23.81
N PRO A 22 8.32 -17.51 -23.53
CA PRO A 22 9.13 -18.01 -22.42
C PRO A 22 10.59 -17.53 -22.43
N LEU A 23 11.16 -17.44 -21.24
CA LEU A 23 12.54 -17.04 -20.98
C LEU A 23 13.29 -18.20 -20.32
N THR A 24 14.20 -18.82 -21.06
CA THR A 24 15.11 -19.84 -20.50
C THR A 24 16.37 -19.16 -19.96
N ILE A 25 16.64 -19.39 -18.68
CA ILE A 25 17.80 -18.88 -17.95
C ILE A 25 18.63 -20.03 -17.39
N TYR A 26 19.93 -19.81 -17.22
CA TYR A 26 20.80 -20.79 -16.55
C TYR A 26 20.89 -20.46 -15.06
N THR A 27 20.09 -21.17 -14.25
CA THR A 27 20.02 -20.99 -12.80
C THR A 27 21.27 -21.55 -12.15
N THR A 28 21.97 -20.70 -11.40
CA THR A 28 23.19 -21.08 -10.67
C THR A 28 22.84 -21.58 -9.28
N SER A 29 22.01 -20.85 -8.53
CA SER A 29 21.61 -21.22 -7.18
C SER A 29 20.21 -20.74 -6.81
N LEU A 30 19.62 -21.44 -5.84
CA LEU A 30 18.42 -21.01 -5.12
C LEU A 30 18.74 -21.01 -3.63
N SER A 31 18.34 -19.97 -2.92
CA SER A 31 18.52 -19.88 -1.47
C SER A 31 17.22 -19.56 -0.75
N LEU A 32 17.03 -20.17 0.42
CA LEU A 32 15.95 -19.85 1.34
C LEU A 32 16.51 -19.19 2.59
N THR A 33 15.92 -18.07 3.00
CA THR A 33 16.27 -17.39 4.26
C THR A 33 15.26 -17.78 5.33
N GLN A 34 15.77 -18.20 6.49
CA GLN A 34 14.96 -18.63 7.63
C GLN A 34 15.21 -17.72 8.84
N GLN A 35 14.12 -17.26 9.46
CA GLN A 35 14.10 -16.47 10.68
C GLN A 35 13.07 -17.07 11.65
N ASP A 36 13.42 -17.22 12.93
CA ASP A 36 12.55 -17.82 13.95
C ASP A 36 11.87 -19.14 13.54
N ASN A 37 12.65 -19.98 12.85
CA ASN A 37 12.24 -21.28 12.33
C ASN A 37 11.19 -21.22 11.20
N GLN A 38 10.93 -20.05 10.62
CA GLN A 38 10.06 -19.83 9.46
C GLN A 38 10.87 -19.37 8.25
N ILE A 39 10.55 -19.90 7.06
CA ILE A 39 11.16 -19.43 5.80
C ILE A 39 10.47 -18.13 5.40
N ILE A 40 11.27 -17.07 5.25
CA ILE A 40 10.78 -15.70 5.00
C ILE A 40 11.15 -15.17 3.61
N GLU A 41 12.06 -15.84 2.91
CA GLU A 41 12.53 -15.40 1.60
C GLU A 41 12.98 -16.57 0.74
N CYS A 42 12.73 -16.48 -0.57
CA CYS A 42 13.30 -17.37 -1.57
C CYS A 42 13.99 -16.53 -2.65
N ARG A 43 15.30 -16.73 -2.85
CA ARG A 43 16.08 -16.06 -3.89
C ARG A 43 16.53 -17.01 -4.98
N LEU A 44 16.50 -16.50 -6.20
CA LEU A 44 16.97 -17.19 -7.40
C LEU A 44 18.08 -16.37 -8.05
N THR A 45 19.24 -17.01 -8.22
CA THR A 45 20.40 -16.41 -8.89
C THR A 45 20.67 -17.14 -10.19
N PHE A 46 20.93 -16.39 -11.25
CA PHE A 46 21.17 -16.96 -12.58
C PHE A 46 22.12 -16.08 -13.40
N CYS A 47 22.73 -16.69 -14.42
CA CYS A 47 23.64 -16.01 -15.35
C CYS A 47 23.04 -15.95 -16.75
N ILE A 48 23.18 -14.81 -17.41
CA ILE A 48 22.70 -14.58 -18.78
C ILE A 48 23.74 -13.86 -19.63
N ILE A 49 23.58 -13.95 -20.94
CA ILE A 49 24.37 -13.18 -21.90
C ILE A 49 23.76 -11.77 -22.08
N PRO A 50 24.56 -10.77 -22.49
CA PRO A 50 24.09 -9.39 -22.66
C PRO A 50 22.90 -9.23 -23.61
N GLU A 51 22.78 -10.06 -24.64
CA GLU A 51 21.62 -10.04 -25.56
C GLU A 51 20.32 -10.39 -24.83
N LEU A 52 20.37 -11.38 -23.92
CA LEU A 52 19.20 -11.79 -23.14
C LEU A 52 18.89 -10.76 -22.05
N TYR A 53 19.91 -10.13 -21.48
CA TYR A 53 19.72 -9.01 -20.55
C TYR A 53 18.99 -7.84 -21.22
N HIS A 54 19.34 -7.50 -22.47
CA HIS A 54 18.66 -6.44 -23.20
C HIS A 54 17.15 -6.72 -23.36
N ARG A 55 16.78 -8.00 -23.53
CA ARG A 55 15.38 -8.43 -23.55
C ARG A 55 14.71 -8.21 -22.19
N ILE A 56 15.33 -8.67 -21.10
CA ILE A 56 14.83 -8.46 -19.72
C ILE A 56 14.61 -6.97 -19.45
N ASP A 57 15.58 -6.13 -19.82
CA ASP A 57 15.56 -4.69 -19.65
C ASP A 57 14.43 -4.01 -20.44
N THR A 58 14.25 -4.42 -21.71
CA THR A 58 13.26 -3.84 -22.63
C THR A 58 11.83 -4.29 -22.30
N GLU A 59 11.65 -5.57 -22.01
CA GLU A 59 10.35 -6.16 -21.63
C GLU A 59 10.02 -5.95 -20.15
N LYS A 60 10.92 -5.34 -19.37
CA LYS A 60 10.77 -5.05 -17.93
C LYS A 60 10.53 -6.30 -17.07
N LEU A 61 11.02 -7.46 -17.51
CA LEU A 61 10.85 -8.74 -16.83
C LEU A 61 11.44 -8.68 -15.42
N PHE A 62 10.93 -9.51 -14.51
CA PHE A 62 11.35 -9.52 -13.09
C PHE A 62 11.08 -8.18 -12.38
N ASN A 63 9.99 -7.51 -12.76
CA ASN A 63 9.60 -6.19 -12.26
C ASN A 63 10.71 -5.13 -12.39
N LEU A 64 11.52 -5.23 -13.46
CA LEU A 64 12.68 -4.38 -13.69
C LEU A 64 12.32 -3.08 -14.43
N LYS A 65 11.39 -2.31 -13.85
CA LYS A 65 10.97 -1.00 -14.36
C LYS A 65 12.13 0.03 -14.28
N PRO A 66 12.19 1.06 -15.14
CA PRO A 66 13.26 2.06 -15.10
C PRO A 66 13.41 2.78 -13.74
N GLU A 67 12.29 3.00 -13.05
CA GLU A 67 12.20 3.75 -11.80
C GLU A 67 12.86 3.02 -10.62
N VAL A 68 12.93 1.69 -10.67
CA VAL A 68 13.52 0.87 -9.61
C VAL A 68 15.03 0.64 -9.77
N LYS A 69 15.65 1.18 -10.82
CA LYS A 69 17.09 0.95 -11.09
C LYS A 69 17.93 2.00 -10.38
N ALA A 70 18.88 1.55 -9.56
CA ALA A 70 19.95 2.43 -9.11
C ALA A 70 20.91 2.75 -10.28
N PRO A 71 21.69 3.83 -10.16
CA PRO A 71 22.65 4.20 -11.20
C PRO A 71 23.71 3.12 -11.46
N MET A 72 24.03 2.92 -12.73
CA MET A 72 24.96 1.88 -13.18
C MET A 72 26.41 2.32 -12.98
N SER A 73 27.23 1.46 -12.39
CA SER A 73 28.64 1.76 -12.06
C SER A 73 29.62 1.59 -13.24
N GLY A 74 29.14 1.19 -14.42
CA GLY A 74 29.93 1.04 -15.65
C GLY A 74 29.23 0.13 -16.67
N ASP A 75 29.66 0.18 -17.93
CA ASP A 75 29.03 -0.57 -19.02
C ASP A 75 29.33 -2.08 -18.96
N PHE A 76 28.35 -2.90 -19.35
CA PHE A 76 28.54 -4.34 -19.51
C PHE A 76 29.36 -4.66 -20.76
N LEU A 77 30.31 -5.59 -20.62
CA LEU A 77 31.08 -6.14 -21.72
C LEU A 77 30.26 -7.20 -22.48
N PRO A 78 30.25 -7.19 -23.83
CA PRO A 78 29.44 -8.12 -24.64
C PRO A 78 29.77 -9.60 -24.41
N SER A 79 31.02 -9.91 -24.05
CA SER A 79 31.52 -11.30 -23.98
C SER A 79 31.37 -11.96 -22.62
N ASN A 80 30.93 -11.20 -21.60
CA ASN A 80 30.89 -11.68 -20.21
C ASN A 80 29.44 -11.94 -19.79
N GLN A 81 29.23 -12.99 -18.99
CA GLN A 81 27.93 -13.27 -18.40
C GLN A 81 27.57 -12.23 -17.33
N ILE A 82 26.32 -11.82 -17.34
CA ILE A 82 25.69 -10.97 -16.34
C ILE A 82 24.99 -11.88 -15.35
N GLN A 83 25.31 -11.72 -14.07
CA GLN A 83 24.62 -12.38 -12.97
C GLN A 83 23.45 -11.50 -12.54
N ILE A 84 22.27 -12.11 -12.41
CA ILE A 84 21.09 -11.48 -11.86
C ILE A 84 20.69 -12.24 -10.59
N GLU A 85 20.42 -11.49 -9.53
CA GLU A 85 19.80 -11.98 -8.31
C GLU A 85 18.36 -11.49 -8.25
N THR A 86 17.44 -12.38 -7.93
CA THR A 86 16.00 -12.09 -7.80
C THR A 86 15.47 -12.69 -6.51
N THR A 87 14.38 -12.12 -5.99
CA THR A 87 13.63 -12.68 -4.86
C THR A 87 12.19 -12.95 -5.29
N LEU A 88 11.60 -14.04 -4.81
CA LEU A 88 10.20 -14.34 -5.06
C LEU A 88 9.33 -13.31 -4.34
N GLN A 89 8.23 -12.87 -4.96
CA GLN A 89 7.25 -12.04 -4.27
C GLN A 89 6.79 -12.72 -2.96
N PRO A 90 6.77 -12.01 -1.81
CA PRO A 90 6.43 -12.59 -0.51
C PRO A 90 5.07 -13.32 -0.50
N ASP A 91 4.09 -12.81 -1.25
CA ASP A 91 2.74 -13.39 -1.32
C ASP A 91 2.69 -14.76 -2.02
N LEU A 92 3.70 -15.08 -2.84
CA LEU A 92 3.83 -16.36 -3.54
C LEU A 92 4.71 -17.35 -2.77
N LEU A 93 5.41 -16.90 -1.72
CA LEU A 93 6.23 -17.77 -0.89
C LEU A 93 5.41 -18.91 -0.25
N PRO A 94 4.21 -18.68 0.34
CA PRO A 94 3.39 -19.77 0.87
C PRO A 94 3.07 -20.86 -0.16
N GLN A 95 2.81 -20.47 -1.43
CA GLN A 95 2.54 -21.41 -2.52
C GLN A 95 3.75 -22.30 -2.83
N LEU A 96 4.97 -21.76 -2.77
CA LEU A 96 6.19 -22.54 -2.91
C LEU A 96 6.34 -23.51 -1.72
N LEU A 97 6.07 -23.02 -0.50
CA LEU A 97 6.24 -23.78 0.74
C LEU A 97 5.25 -24.92 0.93
N GLU A 98 4.13 -24.94 0.20
CA GLU A 98 3.25 -26.12 0.12
C GLU A 98 3.96 -27.36 -0.44
N ASN A 99 5.01 -27.16 -1.25
CA ASN A 99 5.69 -28.23 -1.99
C ASN A 99 7.19 -28.34 -1.66
N ALA A 100 7.74 -27.42 -0.86
CA ALA A 100 9.15 -27.38 -0.53
C ALA A 100 9.42 -26.80 0.87
N SER A 101 10.27 -27.47 1.63
CA SER A 101 10.74 -27.04 2.95
C SER A 101 12.24 -26.77 3.03
N THR A 102 12.96 -27.05 1.94
CA THR A 102 14.42 -26.87 1.78
C THR A 102 14.72 -26.20 0.44
N ALA A 103 15.91 -25.62 0.32
CA ALA A 103 16.33 -24.96 -0.93
C ALA A 103 16.45 -25.97 -2.09
N GLU A 104 16.85 -27.21 -1.80
CA GLU A 104 16.89 -28.29 -2.78
C GLU A 104 15.48 -28.67 -3.28
N GLU A 105 14.52 -28.86 -2.37
CA GLU A 105 13.13 -29.16 -2.72
C GLU A 105 12.50 -28.03 -3.56
N ALA A 106 12.74 -26.78 -3.17
CA ALA A 106 12.23 -25.61 -3.89
C ALA A 106 12.79 -25.53 -5.31
N ALA A 107 14.11 -25.73 -5.47
CA ALA A 107 14.75 -25.74 -6.77
C ALA A 107 14.22 -26.87 -7.67
N ASN A 108 14.10 -28.08 -7.13
CA ASN A 108 13.57 -29.23 -7.87
C ASN A 108 12.10 -29.03 -8.26
N TYR A 109 11.30 -28.41 -7.40
CA TYR A 109 9.90 -28.11 -7.69
C TYR A 109 9.75 -27.09 -8.82
N LEU A 110 10.50 -25.98 -8.78
CA LEU A 110 10.50 -24.99 -9.86
C LEU A 110 10.96 -25.58 -11.20
N LEU A 111 12.01 -26.41 -11.17
CA LEU A 111 12.46 -27.13 -12.37
C LEU A 111 11.38 -28.06 -12.91
N HIS A 112 10.69 -28.78 -12.03
CA HIS A 112 9.60 -29.66 -12.42
C HIS A 112 8.44 -28.90 -13.08
N LEU A 113 8.05 -27.74 -12.51
CA LEU A 113 7.04 -26.87 -13.10
C LEU A 113 7.45 -26.37 -14.49
N SER A 114 8.72 -26.01 -14.69
CA SER A 114 9.23 -25.49 -15.97
C SER A 114 9.23 -26.52 -17.12
N GLN A 115 9.14 -27.81 -16.80
CA GLN A 115 9.19 -28.92 -17.76
C GLN A 115 7.81 -29.46 -18.15
N GLN A 116 6.73 -28.89 -17.59
CA GLN A 116 5.37 -29.34 -17.87
C GLN A 116 4.94 -28.94 -19.31
N PRO A 117 4.29 -29.85 -20.06
CA PRO A 117 3.99 -29.64 -21.49
C PRO A 117 2.78 -28.72 -21.79
N GLU A 118 2.02 -28.29 -20.77
CA GLU A 118 0.88 -27.38 -20.91
C GLU A 118 1.18 -26.04 -20.22
N PRO A 119 0.58 -24.91 -20.62
CA PRO A 119 0.77 -23.64 -19.93
C PRO A 119 0.30 -23.80 -18.48
N THR A 120 1.26 -23.93 -17.57
CA THR A 120 0.94 -24.07 -16.15
C THR A 120 0.37 -22.74 -15.67
N THR A 121 -0.79 -22.76 -15.06
CA THR A 121 -1.36 -21.61 -14.34
C THR A 121 -0.58 -21.28 -13.06
N ASN A 122 0.56 -21.94 -12.83
CA ASN A 122 1.36 -21.75 -11.63
C ASN A 122 2.21 -20.48 -11.76
N LYS A 123 1.83 -19.45 -11.00
CA LYS A 123 2.49 -18.15 -10.98
C LYS A 123 3.98 -18.23 -10.62
N LEU A 124 4.43 -19.27 -9.89
CA LEU A 124 5.84 -19.40 -9.46
C LEU A 124 6.86 -19.42 -10.60
N ILE A 125 6.45 -19.81 -11.81
CA ILE A 125 7.32 -19.80 -12.99
C ILE A 125 7.14 -18.56 -13.87
N TYR A 126 6.39 -17.54 -13.44
CA TYR A 126 6.23 -16.29 -14.20
C TYR A 126 7.35 -15.32 -13.88
N THR A 127 7.88 -14.63 -14.89
CA THR A 127 8.91 -13.60 -14.66
C THR A 127 8.44 -12.51 -13.70
N GLU A 128 7.16 -12.13 -13.77
CA GLU A 128 6.57 -11.08 -12.93
C GLU A 128 6.34 -11.50 -11.48
N SER A 129 6.47 -12.79 -11.16
CA SER A 129 6.42 -13.28 -9.78
C SER A 129 7.72 -13.08 -9.02
N TRP A 130 8.78 -12.60 -9.70
CA TRP A 130 10.11 -12.40 -9.14
C TRP A 130 10.50 -10.92 -9.23
N LEU A 131 11.20 -10.45 -8.20
CA LEU A 131 11.69 -9.08 -8.08
C LEU A 131 13.20 -9.08 -8.25
N CYS A 132 13.71 -8.42 -9.28
CA CYS A 132 15.15 -8.27 -9.47
C CYS A 132 15.76 -7.46 -8.32
N LEU A 133 16.77 -8.00 -7.64
CA LEU A 133 17.52 -7.36 -6.56
C LEU A 133 18.79 -6.68 -7.09
N SER A 134 19.56 -7.39 -7.93
CA SER A 134 20.79 -6.85 -8.49
C SER A 134 21.11 -7.41 -9.86
N VAL A 135 21.80 -6.61 -10.66
CA VAL A 135 22.31 -6.98 -11.99
C VAL A 135 23.79 -6.62 -12.02
N LYS A 136 24.65 -7.63 -12.08
CA LYS A 136 26.10 -7.48 -11.88
C LYS A 136 26.89 -8.27 -12.92
N GLN A 137 28.02 -7.73 -13.35
CA GLN A 137 28.95 -8.39 -14.25
C GLN A 137 30.36 -8.32 -13.67
N GLN A 138 30.97 -9.49 -13.48
CA GLN A 138 32.37 -9.56 -13.07
C GLN A 138 33.27 -9.22 -14.27
N GLN A 139 34.13 -8.22 -14.09
CA GLN A 139 35.09 -7.77 -15.08
C GLN A 139 36.51 -7.74 -14.50
N PRO A 140 37.57 -7.71 -15.35
CA PRO A 140 38.96 -7.68 -14.87
C PRO A 140 39.31 -6.48 -13.96
N LYS A 141 38.57 -5.38 -14.06
CA LYS A 141 38.78 -4.15 -13.28
C LYS A 141 37.91 -4.07 -12.01
N GLY A 142 37.03 -5.05 -11.78
CA GLY A 142 36.06 -5.06 -10.70
C GLY A 142 34.67 -5.50 -11.15
N GLU A 143 33.74 -5.54 -10.21
CA GLU A 143 32.32 -5.75 -10.47
C GLU A 143 31.70 -4.44 -10.99
N VAL A 144 30.94 -4.52 -12.07
CA VAL A 144 30.08 -3.42 -12.54
C VAL A 144 28.63 -3.85 -12.51
N GLY A 145 27.71 -2.91 -12.38
CA GLY A 145 26.29 -3.20 -12.33
C GLY A 145 25.52 -2.20 -11.49
N TYR A 146 24.36 -2.63 -11.02
CA TYR A 146 23.50 -1.85 -10.14
C TYR A 146 22.66 -2.75 -9.24
N ASN A 147 22.22 -2.19 -8.12
CA ASN A 147 21.16 -2.76 -7.29
C ASN A 147 19.83 -2.12 -7.68
N THR A 148 18.73 -2.77 -7.35
CA THR A 148 17.39 -2.20 -7.55
C THR A 148 16.81 -1.70 -6.24
N PHE A 149 15.74 -0.92 -6.31
CA PHE A 149 14.90 -0.54 -5.18
C PHE A 149 14.57 -1.73 -4.26
N TRP A 150 14.24 -2.88 -4.85
CA TRP A 150 13.92 -4.11 -4.11
C TRP A 150 15.08 -4.61 -3.24
N ASN A 151 16.33 -4.41 -3.65
CA ASN A 151 17.48 -4.76 -2.81
C ASN A 151 17.63 -3.85 -1.58
N TYR A 152 17.25 -2.58 -1.67
CA TYR A 152 17.29 -1.67 -0.51
C TYR A 152 16.07 -1.85 0.40
N LEU A 153 14.90 -2.12 -0.19
CA LEU A 153 13.67 -2.35 0.57
C LEU A 153 13.68 -3.70 1.28
N ASN A 154 14.23 -4.73 0.64
CA ASN A 154 14.11 -6.14 1.03
C ASN A 154 12.65 -6.60 1.23
N PRO A 155 11.98 -7.09 0.16
CA PRO A 155 10.58 -7.47 0.18
C PRO A 155 10.17 -8.47 1.28
N SER A 156 11.10 -9.31 1.75
CA SER A 156 10.82 -10.25 2.85
C SER A 156 10.38 -9.55 4.15
N THR A 157 10.74 -8.28 4.33
CA THR A 157 10.33 -7.47 5.48
C THR A 157 8.89 -6.96 5.37
N ILE A 158 8.32 -6.85 4.17
CA ILE A 158 7.00 -6.23 3.94
C ILE A 158 5.88 -6.99 4.65
N ASN A 159 5.97 -8.33 4.67
CA ASN A 159 4.97 -9.20 5.31
C ASN A 159 5.38 -9.65 6.73
N HIS A 160 6.49 -9.15 7.27
CA HIS A 160 6.96 -9.58 8.59
C HIS A 160 6.16 -8.87 9.71
N PRO A 161 5.58 -9.60 10.68
CA PRO A 161 4.72 -9.01 11.73
C PRO A 161 5.44 -7.98 12.62
N GLU A 162 6.76 -8.10 12.72
CA GLU A 162 7.62 -7.19 13.50
C GLU A 162 8.33 -6.13 12.65
N ALA A 163 8.15 -6.14 11.32
CA ALA A 163 8.77 -5.13 10.48
C ALA A 163 8.27 -3.75 10.90
N THR A 164 9.22 -2.91 11.29
CA THR A 164 8.90 -1.56 11.74
C THR A 164 8.73 -0.67 10.52
N SER A 165 7.80 0.28 10.59
CA SER A 165 7.69 1.35 9.59
C SER A 165 9.02 2.09 9.37
N GLU A 166 9.93 2.03 10.36
CA GLU A 166 11.27 2.62 10.31
C GLU A 166 12.21 1.85 9.36
N GLU A 167 12.17 0.52 9.33
CA GLU A 167 13.02 -0.31 8.45
C GLU A 167 12.67 -0.11 6.98
N LEU A 168 11.37 -0.14 6.66
CA LEU A 168 10.87 0.13 5.31
C LEU A 168 11.23 1.56 4.86
N SER A 169 11.06 2.54 5.75
CA SER A 169 11.43 3.94 5.45
C SER A 169 12.94 4.10 5.21
N THR A 170 13.76 3.37 5.97
CA THR A 170 15.22 3.40 5.83
C THR A 170 15.67 2.83 4.49
N GLY A 171 15.06 1.73 4.03
CA GLY A 171 15.32 1.17 2.70
C GLY A 171 15.02 2.16 1.57
N ILE A 172 13.86 2.81 1.61
CA ILE A 172 13.45 3.84 0.64
C ILE A 172 14.42 5.03 0.63
N VAL A 173 14.76 5.55 1.82
CA VAL A 173 15.69 6.69 1.97
C VAL A 173 17.08 6.36 1.43
N ASN A 174 17.58 5.14 1.70
CA ASN A 174 18.90 4.71 1.25
C ASN A 174 18.96 4.60 -0.28
N PHE A 175 17.96 3.96 -0.90
CA PHE A 175 17.86 3.91 -2.36
C PHE A 175 17.85 5.32 -2.95
N PHE A 176 17.03 6.22 -2.40
CA PHE A 176 16.91 7.57 -2.90
C PHE A 176 18.23 8.36 -2.80
N LYS A 177 18.94 8.23 -1.68
CA LYS A 177 20.23 8.87 -1.48
C LYS A 177 21.25 8.44 -2.56
N GLU A 178 21.26 7.18 -2.94
CA GLU A 178 22.16 6.67 -3.98
C GLU A 178 21.69 7.07 -5.39
N TRP A 179 20.39 7.00 -5.65
CA TRP A 179 19.77 7.42 -6.90
C TRP A 179 20.00 8.90 -7.19
N THR A 180 19.82 9.77 -6.20
CA THR A 180 20.06 11.21 -6.34
C THR A 180 21.53 11.55 -6.55
N GLN A 181 22.44 10.92 -5.82
CA GLN A 181 23.88 11.20 -5.91
C GLN A 181 24.44 10.98 -7.32
N ALA A 182 23.88 10.06 -8.10
CA ALA A 182 24.37 9.78 -9.45
C ALA A 182 23.49 10.32 -10.58
N ASN A 183 22.20 10.61 -10.36
CA ASN A 183 21.32 11.15 -11.40
C ASN A 183 21.09 12.67 -11.30
N LEU A 184 21.41 13.32 -10.18
CA LEU A 184 21.34 14.78 -10.01
C LEU A 184 22.75 15.38 -9.89
N ALA A 185 23.39 15.60 -11.04
CA ALA A 185 24.52 16.52 -11.09
C ALA A 185 24.03 17.96 -10.88
N GLU A 186 24.58 18.65 -9.88
CA GLU A 186 24.42 20.08 -9.53
C GLU A 186 23.14 20.58 -8.82
N ALA A 187 22.13 19.75 -8.54
CA ALA A 187 21.04 20.14 -7.65
C ALA A 187 21.01 19.24 -6.41
N THR A 188 21.01 19.85 -5.23
CA THR A 188 20.73 19.26 -3.92
C THR A 188 21.87 18.58 -3.14
N GLN A 189 22.69 19.40 -2.47
CA GLN A 189 23.06 19.11 -1.07
C GLN A 189 21.88 19.34 -0.10
N ASN A 190 20.77 19.93 -0.58
CA ASN A 190 19.56 20.24 0.16
C ASN A 190 18.32 19.72 -0.60
N ALA A 191 18.11 18.41 -0.65
CA ALA A 191 16.81 17.91 -1.10
C ALA A 191 15.78 18.38 -0.06
N THR A 192 14.75 19.12 -0.48
CA THR A 192 13.67 19.59 0.40
C THR A 192 12.80 18.41 0.81
N SER A 193 12.19 18.46 2.00
CA SER A 193 11.30 17.40 2.49
C SER A 193 10.15 17.07 1.52
N GLU A 194 9.61 18.07 0.83
CA GLU A 194 8.55 17.91 -0.18
C GLU A 194 8.99 17.05 -1.39
N LEU A 195 10.26 17.16 -1.82
CA LEU A 195 10.79 16.33 -2.91
C LEU A 195 10.96 14.88 -2.46
N LEU A 196 11.35 14.67 -1.20
CA LEU A 196 11.48 13.34 -0.59
C LEU A 196 10.10 12.68 -0.43
N GLU A 197 9.10 13.43 0.02
CA GLU A 197 7.72 12.95 0.16
C GLU A 197 7.10 12.58 -1.18
N GLY A 198 7.20 13.44 -2.20
CA GLY A 198 6.66 13.17 -3.53
C GLY A 198 7.33 11.99 -4.26
N ILE A 199 8.55 11.64 -3.88
CA ILE A 199 9.25 10.48 -4.45
C ILE A 199 8.96 9.22 -3.63
N SER A 200 8.85 9.34 -2.30
CA SER A 200 8.36 8.28 -1.43
C SER A 200 6.96 7.80 -1.84
N SER A 201 6.07 8.72 -2.23
CA SER A 201 4.74 8.37 -2.74
C SER A 201 4.80 7.56 -4.04
N VAL A 202 5.68 7.92 -4.98
CA VAL A 202 5.87 7.16 -6.24
C VAL A 202 6.37 5.76 -5.96
N PHE A 203 7.34 5.60 -5.04
CA PHE A 203 7.83 4.26 -4.68
C PHE A 203 6.81 3.44 -3.91
N LYS A 204 5.97 4.09 -3.10
CA LYS A 204 4.86 3.43 -2.43
C LYS A 204 3.81 2.95 -3.43
N GLU A 205 3.44 3.78 -4.41
CA GLU A 205 2.58 3.36 -5.52
C GLU A 205 3.19 2.18 -6.28
N LEU A 206 4.51 2.15 -6.45
CA LEU A 206 5.22 1.06 -7.13
C LEU A 206 5.23 -0.25 -6.32
N VAL A 207 5.37 -0.16 -4.99
CA VAL A 207 5.15 -1.28 -4.06
C VAL A 207 3.71 -1.78 -4.21
N ASP A 208 2.74 -0.88 -4.10
CA ASP A 208 1.33 -1.20 -4.22
C ASP A 208 1.07 -1.89 -5.57
N GLU A 209 1.47 -1.34 -6.72
CA GLU A 209 1.34 -1.94 -8.05
C GLU A 209 1.94 -3.34 -8.14
N THR A 210 3.15 -3.54 -7.60
CA THR A 210 3.91 -4.79 -7.73
C THR A 210 3.30 -5.92 -6.93
N PHE A 211 2.72 -5.61 -5.77
CA PHE A 211 2.00 -6.57 -4.94
C PHE A 211 0.47 -6.53 -5.17
N SER A 212 -0.01 -5.78 -6.17
CA SER A 212 -1.44 -5.62 -6.48
C SER A 212 -2.03 -6.70 -7.41
N GLU A 213 -1.22 -7.57 -8.04
CA GLU A 213 -1.74 -8.63 -8.93
C GLU A 213 -2.22 -9.92 -8.22
N THR A 214 -2.35 -9.84 -6.89
CA THR A 214 -3.08 -10.81 -6.07
C THR A 214 -4.23 -10.15 -5.31
N GLN A 215 -5.07 -9.38 -6.00
CA GLN A 215 -6.45 -9.19 -5.56
C GLN A 215 -7.33 -10.42 -5.92
N GLU A 216 -6.86 -11.61 -5.55
CA GLU A 216 -7.75 -12.69 -5.13
C GLU A 216 -7.62 -12.77 -3.61
N ASN A 217 -8.49 -12.04 -2.90
CA ASN A 217 -8.95 -12.31 -1.54
C ASN A 217 -7.96 -12.99 -0.57
N THR A 218 -6.71 -12.55 -0.48
CA THR A 218 -5.91 -12.82 0.72
C THR A 218 -6.34 -11.80 1.77
N THR A 219 -7.21 -12.30 2.63
CA THR A 219 -7.64 -11.64 3.85
C THR A 219 -6.41 -11.48 4.75
N THR A 220 -5.63 -10.42 4.57
CA THR A 220 -4.92 -9.86 5.72
C THR A 220 -6.03 -9.38 6.65
N ASN A 221 -6.20 -10.10 7.75
CA ASN A 221 -7.19 -9.83 8.78
C ASN A 221 -6.78 -8.57 9.56
N GLN A 222 -6.53 -7.47 8.83
CA GLN A 222 -6.20 -6.18 9.38
C GLN A 222 -7.46 -5.66 10.06
N SER A 223 -7.35 -5.38 11.37
CA SER A 223 -8.48 -4.84 12.12
C SER A 223 -8.98 -3.55 11.48
N ILE A 224 -10.29 -3.29 11.57
CA ILE A 224 -10.90 -2.07 11.06
C ILE A 224 -10.19 -0.85 11.65
N PHE A 225 -9.81 -0.93 12.92
CA PHE A 225 -9.10 0.14 13.61
C PHE A 225 -7.71 0.41 13.04
N THR A 226 -6.96 -0.62 12.68
CA THR A 226 -5.66 -0.45 12.00
C THR A 226 -5.85 0.19 10.63
N ALA A 227 -6.86 -0.23 9.86
CA ALA A 227 -7.17 0.35 8.54
C ALA A 227 -7.48 1.86 8.65
N ILE A 228 -8.24 2.25 9.68
CA ILE A 228 -8.56 3.65 9.97
C ILE A 228 -7.30 4.45 10.34
N ILE A 229 -6.43 3.93 11.20
CA ILE A 229 -5.18 4.60 11.59
C ILE A 229 -4.32 4.83 10.35
N ASN A 230 -4.07 3.78 9.58
CA ASN A 230 -3.25 3.86 8.37
C ASN A 230 -3.83 4.89 7.39
N PHE A 231 -5.16 4.93 7.22
CA PHE A 231 -5.80 5.95 6.39
C PHE A 231 -5.45 7.36 6.86
N PHE A 232 -5.68 7.69 8.13
CA PHE A 232 -5.48 9.06 8.62
C PHE A 232 -4.01 9.46 8.72
N GLU A 233 -3.09 8.51 8.95
CA GLU A 233 -1.64 8.78 8.88
C GLU A 233 -1.20 9.11 7.45
N LEU A 234 -1.67 8.34 6.47
CA LEU A 234 -1.31 8.51 5.05
C LEU A 234 -1.97 9.72 4.39
N ASP A 235 -3.19 10.04 4.80
CA ASP A 235 -3.92 11.22 4.32
C ASP A 235 -3.53 12.48 5.14
N GLU A 236 -2.56 12.35 6.06
CA GLU A 236 -1.93 13.41 6.87
C GLU A 236 -2.86 14.16 7.84
N TRP A 237 -3.92 13.50 8.31
CA TRP A 237 -4.80 14.08 9.32
C TRP A 237 -4.20 13.99 10.71
N GLN A 238 -4.29 15.08 11.45
CA GLN A 238 -3.94 15.08 12.87
C GLN A 238 -5.06 14.44 13.70
N PHE A 239 -4.74 13.42 14.48
CA PHE A 239 -5.69 12.72 15.34
C PHE A 239 -5.12 12.38 16.71
N VAL A 240 -6.04 12.14 17.65
CA VAL A 240 -5.75 11.63 19.00
C VAL A 240 -6.50 10.33 19.19
N LYS A 241 -5.77 9.25 19.48
CA LYS A 241 -6.37 7.98 19.88
C LYS A 241 -6.95 8.10 21.29
N ILE A 242 -8.21 7.70 21.46
CA ILE A 242 -8.85 7.65 22.78
C ILE A 242 -8.40 6.36 23.49
N PRO A 243 -7.75 6.45 24.67
CA PRO A 243 -7.25 5.27 25.39
C PRO A 243 -8.34 4.22 25.64
N GLU A 244 -7.96 2.94 25.57
CA GLU A 244 -8.85 1.79 25.84
C GLU A 244 -10.09 1.70 24.93
N THR A 245 -10.09 2.43 23.80
CA THR A 245 -11.15 2.36 22.79
C THR A 245 -10.56 2.26 21.39
N SER A 246 -11.37 1.78 20.45
CA SER A 246 -11.05 1.80 19.01
C SER A 246 -11.60 3.07 18.35
N ILE A 247 -11.34 4.22 18.96
CA ILE A 247 -11.83 5.53 18.51
C ILE A 247 -10.65 6.50 18.31
N LEU A 248 -10.62 7.16 17.16
CA LEU A 248 -9.79 8.33 16.92
C LEU A 248 -10.64 9.59 17.01
N ARG A 249 -10.11 10.63 17.65
CA ARG A 249 -10.68 11.98 17.69
C ARG A 249 -9.85 12.90 16.80
N LEU A 250 -10.50 13.59 15.88
CA LEU A 250 -9.86 14.47 14.91
C LEU A 250 -10.48 15.85 14.97
N LEU A 251 -9.76 16.84 14.46
CA LEU A 251 -10.25 18.19 14.28
C LEU A 251 -10.26 18.49 12.78
N PHE A 252 -11.42 18.84 12.23
CA PHE A 252 -11.55 19.22 10.84
C PHE A 252 -11.93 20.69 10.72
N ARG A 253 -11.36 21.37 9.72
CA ARG A 253 -11.70 22.75 9.35
C ARG A 253 -12.19 22.75 7.92
N GLY A 254 -13.49 23.02 7.76
CA GLY A 254 -14.12 23.30 6.46
C GLY A 254 -14.13 24.80 6.15
N GLU A 255 -14.87 25.17 5.11
CA GLU A 255 -15.07 26.55 4.70
C GLU A 255 -15.99 27.31 5.67
N ASN A 256 -17.00 26.63 6.23
CA ASN A 256 -18.05 27.24 7.04
C ASN A 256 -17.84 27.03 8.54
N GLY A 257 -16.86 26.24 8.96
CA GLY A 257 -16.59 26.03 10.38
C GLY A 257 -15.45 25.09 10.69
N GLN A 258 -15.25 24.87 11.98
CA GLN A 258 -14.29 23.90 12.48
C GLN A 258 -14.97 23.04 13.56
N TRP A 259 -14.81 21.73 13.46
CA TRP A 259 -15.51 20.80 14.34
C TRP A 259 -14.72 19.54 14.65
N THR A 260 -15.16 18.85 15.71
CA THR A 260 -14.57 17.59 16.14
C THR A 260 -15.18 16.43 15.36
N CYS A 261 -14.34 15.53 14.89
CA CYS A 261 -14.74 14.28 14.27
C CYS A 261 -14.36 13.07 15.12
N TYR A 262 -15.09 11.97 14.97
CA TYR A 262 -14.79 10.70 15.60
C TYR A 262 -14.82 9.56 14.57
N ALA A 263 -13.69 8.89 14.42
CA ALA A 263 -13.58 7.64 13.65
C ALA A 263 -13.65 6.47 14.61
N LYS A 264 -14.69 5.63 14.52
CA LYS A 264 -14.95 4.52 15.43
C LYS A 264 -14.95 3.19 14.69
N ALA A 265 -14.01 2.32 15.05
CA ALA A 265 -14.05 0.92 14.66
C ALA A 265 -14.99 0.15 15.60
N ARG A 266 -15.88 -0.64 15.02
CA ARG A 266 -16.76 -1.58 15.72
C ARG A 266 -16.39 -3.00 15.33
N GLU A 267 -15.23 -3.46 15.79
CA GLU A 267 -14.63 -4.74 15.41
C GLU A 267 -15.60 -5.92 15.54
N GLN A 268 -16.29 -6.03 16.68
CA GLN A 268 -17.25 -7.11 16.93
C GLN A 268 -18.44 -7.11 15.97
N GLN A 269 -18.79 -5.95 15.41
CA GLN A 269 -19.89 -5.81 14.46
C GLN A 269 -19.39 -5.65 13.03
N GLN A 270 -18.07 -5.75 12.78
CA GLN A 270 -17.43 -5.51 11.50
C GLN A 270 -17.90 -4.22 10.81
N GLN A 271 -17.95 -3.13 11.57
CA GLN A 271 -18.44 -1.84 11.07
C GLN A 271 -17.43 -0.72 11.30
N PHE A 272 -17.35 0.20 10.34
CA PHE A 272 -16.71 1.49 10.52
C PHE A 272 -17.76 2.59 10.56
N VAL A 273 -17.64 3.49 11.53
CA VAL A 273 -18.51 4.66 11.66
C VAL A 273 -17.66 5.92 11.82
N PHE A 274 -17.96 6.94 11.02
CA PHE A 274 -17.35 8.24 11.12
C PHE A 274 -18.40 9.30 11.44
N TYR A 275 -18.10 10.16 12.41
CA TYR A 275 -18.98 11.23 12.87
C TYR A 275 -18.31 12.59 12.73
N SER A 276 -19.03 13.56 12.18
CA SER A 276 -18.78 14.99 12.38
C SER A 276 -19.74 15.51 13.42
N VAL A 277 -19.25 16.12 14.50
CA VAL A 277 -20.10 16.72 15.55
C VAL A 277 -20.22 18.20 15.30
N SER A 278 -21.44 18.72 15.10
CA SER A 278 -21.65 20.15 14.88
C SER A 278 -21.01 20.97 16.01
N PRO A 279 -20.35 22.11 15.70
CA PRO A 279 -19.69 22.92 16.71
C PRO A 279 -20.67 23.67 17.64
N ILE A 280 -21.98 23.61 17.36
CA ILE A 280 -23.03 24.34 18.06
C ILE A 280 -24.09 23.36 18.56
N ASN A 281 -24.42 23.47 19.85
CA ASN A 281 -25.58 22.79 20.40
C ASN A 281 -26.85 23.62 20.23
N VAL A 282 -27.94 22.96 19.87
CA VAL A 282 -29.24 23.57 19.60
C VAL A 282 -29.93 23.98 20.92
N PRO A 283 -30.29 25.26 21.10
CA PRO A 283 -31.08 25.72 22.23
C PRO A 283 -32.47 25.04 22.29
N GLU A 284 -33.03 24.86 23.49
CA GLU A 284 -34.31 24.16 23.69
C GLU A 284 -35.46 24.68 22.82
N ASN A 285 -35.57 26.01 22.69
CA ASN A 285 -36.62 26.66 21.89
C ASN A 285 -36.43 26.50 20.37
N LYS A 286 -35.28 25.98 19.91
CA LYS A 286 -34.96 25.78 18.49
C LYS A 286 -34.91 24.30 18.08
N ARG A 287 -35.11 23.38 19.01
CA ARG A 287 -35.07 21.92 18.74
C ARG A 287 -36.12 21.48 17.73
N LEU A 288 -37.34 22.02 17.79
CA LEU A 288 -38.40 21.68 16.84
C LEU A 288 -38.07 22.12 15.40
N PRO A 289 -37.73 23.40 15.13
CA PRO A 289 -37.26 23.82 13.81
C PRO A 289 -36.07 23.01 13.27
N ILE A 290 -35.08 22.72 14.11
CA ILE A 290 -33.91 21.92 13.68
C ILE A 290 -34.28 20.47 13.38
N THR A 291 -35.22 19.89 14.11
CA THR A 291 -35.70 18.54 13.80
C THR A 291 -36.38 18.49 12.43
N GLU A 292 -37.16 19.52 12.08
CA GLU A 292 -37.71 19.65 10.72
C GLU A 292 -36.59 19.81 9.68
N PHE A 293 -35.60 20.68 9.93
CA PHE A 293 -34.46 20.89 9.04
C PHE A 293 -33.72 19.59 8.76
N ILE A 294 -33.34 18.85 9.81
CA ILE A 294 -32.63 17.58 9.72
C ILE A 294 -33.45 16.53 8.97
N THR A 295 -34.75 16.45 9.23
CA THR A 295 -35.64 15.50 8.56
C THR A 295 -35.75 15.80 7.06
N ARG A 296 -35.77 17.09 6.68
CA ARG A 296 -35.78 17.52 5.28
C ARG A 296 -34.45 17.24 4.60
N ALA A 297 -33.33 17.62 5.22
CA ALA A 297 -31.99 17.37 4.70
C ALA A 297 -31.73 15.88 4.45
N ASN A 298 -32.19 15.02 5.37
CA ASN A 298 -32.01 13.57 5.22
C ASN A 298 -32.88 12.97 4.09
N TYR A 299 -33.91 13.66 3.62
CA TYR A 299 -34.80 13.12 2.59
C TYR A 299 -34.13 13.17 1.21
N GLY A 300 -33.69 12.00 0.72
CA GLY A 300 -32.99 11.87 -0.55
C GLY A 300 -31.46 11.84 -0.42
N MET A 301 -30.94 11.97 0.79
CA MET A 301 -29.51 11.84 1.09
C MET A 301 -29.03 10.40 0.87
N ILE A 302 -28.01 10.23 0.02
CA ILE A 302 -27.52 8.91 -0.40
C ILE A 302 -26.45 8.37 0.56
N MET A 303 -25.51 9.23 0.97
CA MET A 303 -24.34 8.83 1.76
C MET A 303 -24.37 9.47 3.15
N GLY A 304 -24.82 8.70 4.14
CA GLY A 304 -24.88 9.13 5.54
C GLY A 304 -26.21 9.78 5.92
N ASN A 305 -26.25 10.36 7.12
CA ASN A 305 -27.41 11.09 7.63
C ASN A 305 -27.03 12.03 8.78
N PHE A 306 -27.82 13.09 8.97
CA PHE A 306 -27.82 13.87 10.20
C PHE A 306 -28.56 13.13 11.33
N GLU A 307 -27.99 13.18 12.53
CA GLU A 307 -28.55 12.71 13.79
C GLU A 307 -28.73 13.89 14.75
N PHE A 308 -29.77 13.84 15.57
CA PHE A 308 -30.07 14.88 16.55
C PHE A 308 -30.39 14.27 17.90
N ASP A 309 -29.64 14.67 18.93
CA ASP A 309 -29.98 14.36 20.31
C ASP A 309 -30.90 15.44 20.88
N PHE A 310 -32.16 15.08 21.05
CA PHE A 310 -33.19 15.98 21.57
C PHE A 310 -32.95 16.41 23.03
N THR A 311 -32.15 15.67 23.79
CA THR A 311 -31.83 15.96 25.20
C THR A 311 -30.75 17.02 25.30
N THR A 312 -29.63 16.80 24.59
CA THR A 312 -28.45 17.67 24.67
C THR A 312 -28.46 18.81 23.66
N GLY A 313 -29.24 18.67 22.58
CA GLY A 313 -29.22 19.59 21.44
C GLY A 313 -28.04 19.33 20.48
N GLU A 314 -27.31 18.25 20.63
CA GLU A 314 -26.17 17.92 19.78
C GLU A 314 -26.64 17.45 18.39
N ILE A 315 -26.01 17.98 17.34
CA ILE A 315 -26.19 17.52 15.96
C ILE A 315 -24.93 16.78 15.52
N ARG A 316 -25.09 15.64 14.84
CA ARG A 316 -23.98 14.92 14.21
C ARG A 316 -24.31 14.57 12.77
N TYR A 317 -23.30 14.52 11.90
CA TYR A 317 -23.41 13.86 10.62
C TYR A 317 -22.67 12.51 10.68
N LYS A 318 -23.35 11.43 10.30
CA LYS A 318 -22.82 10.06 10.39
C LYS A 318 -22.69 9.45 9.00
N THR A 319 -21.54 8.86 8.72
CA THR A 319 -21.36 7.88 7.66
C THR A 319 -20.94 6.55 8.30
N SER A 320 -21.45 5.43 7.76
CA SER A 320 -21.11 4.10 8.26
C SER A 320 -21.10 3.07 7.14
N ILE A 321 -20.25 2.07 7.26
CA ILE A 321 -20.19 0.91 6.37
C ILE A 321 -20.09 -0.37 7.19
N ASP A 322 -20.77 -1.40 6.71
CA ASP A 322 -20.64 -2.76 7.17
C ASP A 322 -19.69 -3.51 6.22
N VAL A 323 -18.69 -4.16 6.79
CA VAL A 323 -17.66 -4.90 6.04
C VAL A 323 -17.66 -6.38 6.44
N GLU A 324 -18.79 -6.91 6.92
CA GLU A 324 -18.92 -8.35 7.16
C GLU A 324 -18.66 -9.15 5.86
N GLY A 325 -17.71 -10.07 5.91
CA GLY A 325 -17.31 -10.88 4.75
C GLY A 325 -16.41 -10.18 3.74
N ASP A 326 -15.94 -8.95 4.02
CA ASP A 326 -15.02 -8.20 3.16
C ASP A 326 -14.02 -7.36 4.00
N ASN A 327 -13.13 -6.60 3.35
CA ASN A 327 -12.12 -5.76 3.99
C ASN A 327 -12.41 -4.27 3.80
N LEU A 328 -12.08 -3.48 4.82
CA LEU A 328 -12.18 -2.02 4.75
C LEU A 328 -10.97 -1.43 4.03
N SER A 329 -11.12 -1.12 2.74
CA SER A 329 -10.06 -0.53 1.92
C SER A 329 -9.88 0.98 2.16
N PHE A 330 -8.69 1.50 1.85
CA PHE A 330 -8.38 2.94 1.91
C PHE A 330 -9.39 3.77 1.10
N ALA A 331 -9.77 3.30 -0.10
CA ALA A 331 -10.73 3.99 -0.96
C ALA A 331 -12.12 4.10 -0.31
N LEU A 332 -12.59 3.04 0.36
CA LEU A 332 -13.87 3.05 1.08
C LEU A 332 -13.84 4.04 2.26
N ILE A 333 -12.76 4.04 3.04
CA ILE A 333 -12.58 5.00 4.15
C ILE A 333 -12.57 6.43 3.60
N LYS A 334 -11.81 6.70 2.54
CA LYS A 334 -11.71 8.01 1.92
C LYS A 334 -13.08 8.55 1.50
N GLN A 335 -13.84 7.76 0.75
CA GLN A 335 -15.16 8.19 0.26
C GLN A 335 -16.10 8.52 1.43
N MET A 336 -16.10 7.71 2.49
CA MET A 336 -16.95 7.94 3.65
C MET A 336 -16.55 9.15 4.48
N VAL A 337 -15.24 9.35 4.72
CA VAL A 337 -14.72 10.44 5.55
C VAL A 337 -14.95 11.78 4.85
N TYR A 338 -14.57 11.87 3.57
CA TYR A 338 -14.73 13.12 2.81
C TYR A 338 -16.20 13.46 2.58
N ALA A 339 -17.06 12.49 2.22
CA ALA A 339 -18.50 12.75 2.14
C ALA A 339 -19.06 13.26 3.48
N ASN A 340 -18.59 12.73 4.60
CA ASN A 340 -19.07 13.14 5.92
C ASN A 340 -18.75 14.61 6.26
N VAL A 341 -17.48 14.99 6.11
CA VAL A 341 -17.05 16.35 6.47
C VAL A 341 -17.58 17.39 5.48
N MET A 342 -17.66 17.06 4.20
CA MET A 342 -18.25 17.96 3.19
C MET A 342 -19.72 18.23 3.47
N MET A 343 -20.51 17.19 3.79
CA MET A 343 -21.93 17.36 4.10
C MET A 343 -22.17 18.17 5.39
N MET A 344 -21.32 18.00 6.41
CA MET A 344 -21.39 18.88 7.59
C MET A 344 -21.08 20.33 7.21
N ASP A 345 -20.03 20.58 6.43
CA ASP A 345 -19.63 21.93 6.04
C ASP A 345 -20.70 22.65 5.23
N GLU A 346 -21.31 21.95 4.28
CA GLU A 346 -22.32 22.47 3.37
C GLU A 346 -23.62 22.86 4.10
N TYR A 347 -24.05 22.04 5.07
CA TYR A 347 -25.30 22.28 5.79
C TYR A 347 -25.14 23.14 7.04
N LEU A 348 -23.91 23.32 7.55
CA LEU A 348 -23.65 24.08 8.77
C LEU A 348 -24.20 25.52 8.72
N PRO A 349 -24.06 26.30 7.63
CA PRO A 349 -24.68 27.63 7.52
C PRO A 349 -26.20 27.59 7.64
N GLY A 350 -26.87 26.61 7.02
CA GLY A 350 -28.32 26.46 7.10
C GLY A 350 -28.79 26.11 8.51
N ILE A 351 -28.05 25.23 9.20
CA ILE A 351 -28.29 24.91 10.62
C ILE A 351 -28.19 26.19 11.47
N MET A 352 -27.14 26.98 11.28
CA MET A 352 -26.93 28.23 12.02
C MET A 352 -28.05 29.24 11.76
N ALA A 353 -28.43 29.46 10.51
CA ALA A 353 -29.46 30.42 10.15
C ALA A 353 -30.83 30.06 10.75
N VAL A 354 -31.17 28.77 10.85
CA VAL A 354 -32.40 28.30 11.53
C VAL A 354 -32.31 28.49 13.05
N ILE A 355 -31.17 28.20 13.67
CA ILE A 355 -30.94 28.42 15.10
C ILE A 355 -31.10 29.91 15.43
N GLU A 356 -30.49 30.79 14.64
CA GLU A 356 -30.54 32.25 14.82
C GLU A 356 -31.93 32.81 14.46
N GLY A 357 -32.71 32.10 13.65
CA GLY A 357 -34.06 32.49 13.24
C GLY A 357 -34.06 33.51 12.10
N GLU A 358 -33.00 33.52 11.29
CA GLU A 358 -32.86 34.40 10.13
C GLU A 358 -33.72 33.96 8.95
N VAL A 359 -33.99 32.65 8.87
CA VAL A 359 -34.72 32.02 7.76
C VAL A 359 -35.69 30.95 8.27
N GLU A 360 -36.76 30.76 7.51
CA GLU A 360 -37.64 29.59 7.67
C GLU A 360 -36.93 28.31 7.22
N VAL A 361 -37.24 27.19 7.85
CA VAL A 361 -36.57 25.89 7.62
C VAL A 361 -36.56 25.48 6.14
N LYS A 362 -37.70 25.66 5.44
CA LYS A 362 -37.82 25.32 4.02
C LYS A 362 -36.89 26.15 3.14
N GLU A 363 -36.75 27.44 3.46
CA GLU A 363 -35.88 28.35 2.73
C GLU A 363 -34.40 28.01 2.96
N ALA A 364 -34.04 27.61 4.18
CA ALA A 364 -32.67 27.17 4.49
C ALA A 364 -32.26 25.96 3.64
N ILE A 365 -33.13 24.95 3.49
CA ILE A 365 -32.88 23.77 2.66
C ILE A 365 -32.77 24.16 1.18
N LEU A 366 -33.67 25.01 0.67
CA LEU A 366 -33.65 25.45 -0.73
C LEU A 366 -32.37 26.18 -1.12
N ARG A 367 -31.73 26.91 -0.18
CA ARG A 367 -30.47 27.60 -0.45
C ARG A 367 -29.27 26.65 -0.57
N ILE A 368 -29.38 25.46 0.02
CA ILE A 368 -28.32 24.45 0.00
C ILE A 368 -28.49 23.56 -1.24
N GLU A 369 -29.69 23.03 -1.45
CA GLU A 369 -29.95 21.98 -2.45
C GLU A 369 -30.49 22.50 -3.80
N GLY A 370 -30.83 23.80 -3.89
CA GLY A 370 -31.66 24.37 -4.97
C GLY A 370 -30.95 25.17 -6.05
#